data_AF-A0AAV7FNJ1-F1
#
_entry.id   AF-A0AAV7FNJ1-F1
#
_cell.length_a   1.000
_cell.length_b   1.000
_cell.length_c   1.000
_cell.angle_alpha   90.00
_cell.angle_beta   90.00
_cell.angle_gamma   90.00
#
_symmetry.space_group_name_H-M   'P 1'
#
loop_
_entity.id
_entity.type
_entity.pdbx_description
1 polymer ?
#
loop_
_entity_poly.entity_id
_entity_poly.type
_entity_poly.pdbx_seq_one_letter_code
_entity_poly.pdbx_strand_id
1 'polypeptide(L)'
;MEAGVHFGHGTNKWNPRMAPYISAKRKGIHITNLTITARFLSEACDLVFDAASRGKKFLIVGTKKKAADLVASAAIRARCHYVNKKWLGGMLTNWSTTETRLQKFRDLRAEQKMGKLNRLPKGDAAMLKRKLSTLQTYLGGIKYMTGLPDIVIIVDQQEEYTVLRECVILGIPTICLIDTNCDPDLADISIPANDDAIASIRLILTKLVSAICEGRSSYLKNEDNMNVIPCSIQTLKGLYDISGVEVGQHLYWQIGGLQIHAQVLITSWVVIAILLGSVIIAVRNPQTIPTDGQNFFEYVLEFIQDLSKTQIGEGYGALLPWKIIKLPHGELAAPTNDINTTVALALPTSVAYFYAGLSKKGLGYFGKYIQPTPILLPINILEDFTKPLSLMPSVVPIPVMFLGLFTSGIQALIFATLAAAYIGESMEGHH
;
A
#
# COMPACT_ATOMS: atom_id res chain seq x y z
N MET A 1 33.04 -27.89 11.39
CA MET A 1 34.07 -28.60 10.59
C MET A 1 33.51 -29.06 9.24
N GLU A 2 32.35 -29.73 9.23
CA GLU A 2 31.65 -30.25 8.04
C GLU A 2 31.48 -29.23 6.89
N ALA A 3 31.11 -27.98 7.22
CA ALA A 3 30.90 -26.93 6.23
C ALA A 3 32.18 -26.41 5.53
N GLY A 4 33.37 -26.93 5.90
CA GLY A 4 34.63 -26.55 5.26
C GLY A 4 35.17 -25.16 5.63
N VAL A 5 34.69 -24.56 6.73
CA VAL A 5 35.10 -23.22 7.21
C VAL A 5 36.60 -23.09 7.46
N HIS A 6 37.25 -24.19 7.86
CA HIS A 6 38.65 -24.23 8.28
C HIS A 6 39.65 -24.20 7.12
N PHE A 7 39.20 -24.42 5.88
CA PHE A 7 40.10 -24.41 4.73
C PHE A 7 40.33 -22.96 4.28
N GLY A 8 41.59 -22.55 4.20
CA GLY A 8 41.96 -21.30 3.56
C GLY A 8 42.52 -21.48 2.16
N HIS A 9 43.29 -20.51 1.72
CA HIS A 9 43.94 -20.52 0.41
C HIS A 9 45.27 -21.30 0.42
N GLY A 10 45.82 -21.50 -0.79
CA GLY A 10 47.14 -22.10 -0.98
C GLY A 10 48.27 -21.24 -0.39
N THR A 11 49.37 -21.86 0.02
CA THR A 11 50.42 -21.17 0.79
C THR A 11 51.24 -20.13 0.02
N ASN A 12 51.01 -20.02 -1.28
CA ASN A 12 51.62 -19.00 -2.12
C ASN A 12 50.76 -17.71 -2.16
N LYS A 13 49.51 -17.78 -1.69
CA LYS A 13 48.53 -16.70 -1.71
C LYS A 13 47.99 -16.51 -0.30
N TRP A 14 48.85 -16.05 0.61
CA TRP A 14 48.48 -15.75 2.00
C TRP A 14 49.06 -14.39 2.41
N ASN A 15 48.41 -13.74 3.37
CA ASN A 15 48.87 -12.51 3.98
C ASN A 15 49.61 -12.85 5.28
N PRO A 16 50.87 -12.42 5.48
CA PRO A 16 51.60 -12.66 6.73
C PRO A 16 50.88 -12.21 8.01
N ARG A 17 50.02 -11.18 7.93
CA ARG A 17 49.21 -10.72 9.07
C ARG A 17 48.17 -11.74 9.52
N MET A 18 47.81 -12.70 8.67
CA MET A 18 46.91 -13.80 9.02
C MET A 18 47.60 -14.91 9.83
N ALA A 19 48.93 -14.83 10.07
CA ALA A 19 49.66 -15.85 10.82
C ALA A 19 49.02 -16.24 12.17
N PRO A 20 48.52 -15.30 13.01
CA PRO A 20 47.89 -15.64 14.29
C PRO A 20 46.59 -16.44 14.15
N TYR A 21 45.93 -16.35 12.99
CA TYR A 21 44.64 -16.97 12.71
C TYR A 21 44.77 -18.33 12.01
N ILE A 22 45.99 -18.70 11.58
CA ILE A 22 46.29 -19.95 10.89
C ILE A 22 46.82 -20.96 11.90
N SER A 23 46.23 -22.16 11.92
CA SER A 23 46.61 -23.25 12.82
C SER A 23 47.63 -24.21 12.23
N ALA A 24 47.50 -24.55 10.96
CA ALA A 24 48.33 -25.55 10.30
C ALA A 24 48.39 -25.35 8.78
N LYS A 25 49.27 -26.10 8.11
CA LYS A 25 49.35 -26.23 6.66
C LYS A 25 49.25 -27.70 6.30
N ARG A 26 48.35 -28.07 5.38
CA ARG A 26 48.19 -29.45 4.89
C ARG A 26 48.06 -29.47 3.38
N LYS A 27 48.87 -30.30 2.70
CA LYS A 27 48.86 -30.43 1.22
C LYS A 27 48.93 -29.08 0.48
N GLY A 28 49.71 -28.13 1.00
CA GLY A 28 49.85 -26.80 0.39
C GLY A 28 48.71 -25.82 0.66
N ILE A 29 47.72 -26.18 1.47
CA ILE A 29 46.57 -25.33 1.86
C ILE A 29 46.71 -24.93 3.32
N HIS A 30 46.43 -23.68 3.66
CA HIS A 30 46.36 -23.21 5.04
C HIS A 30 45.08 -23.68 5.73
N ILE A 31 45.19 -23.99 7.01
CA ILE A 31 44.05 -24.37 7.87
C ILE A 31 43.88 -23.27 8.91
N THR A 32 42.72 -22.60 8.90
CA THR A 32 42.38 -21.56 9.87
C THR A 32 42.03 -22.16 11.23
N ASN A 33 42.32 -21.44 12.30
CA ASN A 33 42.04 -21.87 13.67
C ASN A 33 40.54 -21.68 13.99
N LEU A 34 39.79 -22.78 14.01
CA LEU A 34 38.35 -22.75 14.28
C LEU A 34 37.98 -22.25 15.68
N THR A 35 38.86 -22.39 16.67
CA THR A 35 38.61 -21.84 18.02
C THR A 35 38.57 -20.32 17.96
N ILE A 36 39.48 -19.72 17.19
CA ILE A 36 39.51 -18.27 16.96
C ILE A 36 38.28 -17.85 16.14
N THR A 37 37.95 -18.58 15.08
CA THR A 37 36.72 -18.36 14.30
C THR A 37 35.46 -18.39 15.16
N ALA A 38 35.33 -19.38 16.05
CA ALA A 38 34.18 -19.51 16.94
C ALA A 38 34.05 -18.33 17.90
N ARG A 39 35.18 -17.85 18.45
CA ARG A 39 35.20 -16.66 19.32
C ARG A 39 34.73 -15.41 18.58
N PHE A 40 35.32 -15.08 17.43
CA PHE A 40 34.93 -13.90 16.65
C PHE A 40 33.51 -14.01 16.10
N LEU A 41 33.07 -15.21 15.72
CA LEU A 41 31.69 -15.43 15.31
C LEU A 41 30.70 -15.21 16.46
N SER A 42 31.04 -15.62 17.68
CA SER A 42 30.21 -15.35 18.87
C SER A 42 30.11 -13.85 19.13
N GLU A 43 31.25 -13.17 19.18
CA GLU A 43 31.33 -11.71 19.40
C GLU A 43 30.55 -10.93 18.33
N ALA A 44 30.66 -11.34 17.06
CA ALA A 44 29.87 -10.79 15.97
C ALA A 44 28.36 -11.05 16.16
N CYS A 45 27.96 -12.25 16.59
CA CYS A 45 26.56 -12.56 16.86
C CYS A 45 26.00 -11.70 18.01
N ASP A 46 26.78 -11.53 19.08
CA ASP A 46 26.39 -10.73 20.25
C ASP A 46 26.21 -9.26 19.87
N LEU A 47 27.18 -8.67 19.16
CA LEU A 47 27.10 -7.29 18.68
C LEU A 47 25.90 -7.07 17.76
N VAL A 48 25.65 -8.03 16.86
CA VAL A 48 24.56 -7.96 15.89
C VAL A 48 23.19 -8.14 16.56
N PHE A 49 23.10 -9.03 17.56
CA PHE A 49 21.91 -9.21 18.38
C PHE A 49 21.58 -7.91 19.13
N ASP A 50 22.56 -7.34 19.82
CA ASP A 50 22.40 -6.08 20.57
C ASP A 50 22.00 -4.93 19.66
N ALA A 51 22.65 -4.79 18.50
CA ALA A 51 22.30 -3.77 17.53
C ALA A 51 20.88 -3.94 16.98
N ALA A 52 20.46 -5.17 16.68
CA ALA A 52 19.13 -5.46 16.19
C ALA A 52 18.06 -5.21 17.26
N SER A 53 18.37 -5.51 18.52
CA SER A 53 17.49 -5.24 19.67
C SER A 53 17.25 -3.73 19.92
N ARG A 54 18.12 -2.87 19.36
CA ARG A 54 18.00 -1.41 19.41
C ARG A 54 17.42 -0.81 18.13
N GLY A 55 16.93 -1.63 17.19
CA GLY A 55 16.29 -1.18 15.96
C GLY A 55 17.25 -0.67 14.86
N LYS A 56 18.56 -0.89 15.01
CA LYS A 56 19.60 -0.49 14.04
C LYS A 56 19.42 -1.14 12.67
N LYS A 57 19.93 -0.48 11.63
CA LYS A 57 19.83 -0.93 10.23
C LYS A 57 21.09 -1.66 9.78
N PHE A 58 20.88 -2.77 9.07
CA PHE A 58 21.96 -3.64 8.60
C PHE A 58 22.02 -3.66 7.07
N LEU A 59 23.24 -3.68 6.55
CA LEU A 59 23.55 -3.91 5.14
C LEU A 59 24.46 -5.12 4.99
N ILE A 60 24.07 -6.10 4.16
CA ILE A 60 24.89 -7.29 3.86
C ILE A 60 25.43 -7.20 2.44
N VAL A 61 26.76 -7.25 2.29
CA VAL A 61 27.44 -7.11 1.00
C VAL A 61 28.21 -8.38 0.66
N GLY A 62 28.08 -8.83 -0.58
CA GLY A 62 28.93 -9.87 -1.14
C GLY A 62 28.61 -10.10 -2.61
N THR A 63 29.49 -9.64 -3.49
CA THR A 63 29.30 -9.71 -4.95
C THR A 63 29.93 -10.94 -5.59
N LYS A 64 30.76 -11.69 -4.86
CA LYS A 64 31.34 -12.96 -5.32
C LYS A 64 30.23 -13.89 -5.80
N LYS A 65 30.40 -14.50 -6.99
CA LYS A 65 29.36 -15.35 -7.62
C LYS A 65 28.79 -16.43 -6.68
N LYS A 66 29.65 -17.04 -5.86
CA LYS A 66 29.28 -18.08 -4.90
C LYS A 66 28.50 -17.54 -3.68
N ALA A 67 28.69 -16.27 -3.34
CA ALA A 67 28.07 -15.61 -2.19
C ALA A 67 26.79 -14.86 -2.57
N ALA A 68 26.68 -14.36 -3.80
CA ALA A 68 25.64 -13.43 -4.24
C ALA A 68 24.20 -13.89 -3.92
N ASP A 69 23.88 -15.14 -4.21
CA ASP A 69 22.53 -15.68 -3.97
C ASP A 69 22.28 -15.96 -2.49
N LEU A 70 23.32 -16.34 -1.75
CA LEU A 70 23.26 -16.56 -0.30
C LEU A 70 23.03 -15.24 0.43
N VAL A 71 23.75 -14.18 0.07
CA VAL A 71 23.61 -12.83 0.64
C VAL A 71 22.21 -12.30 0.44
N ALA A 72 21.67 -12.38 -0.78
CA ALA A 72 20.30 -11.95 -1.05
C ALA A 72 19.27 -12.74 -0.23
N SER A 73 19.39 -14.07 -0.21
CA SER A 73 18.48 -14.95 0.55
C SER A 73 18.56 -14.72 2.06
N ALA A 74 19.77 -14.50 2.58
CA ALA A 74 20.03 -14.22 3.99
C ALA A 74 19.44 -12.87 4.40
N ALA A 75 19.66 -11.82 3.62
CA ALA A 75 19.13 -10.49 3.89
C ALA A 75 17.60 -10.45 3.80
N ILE A 76 16.98 -11.10 2.81
CA ILE A 76 15.51 -11.18 2.69
C ILE A 76 14.91 -11.86 3.93
N ARG A 77 15.51 -12.97 4.39
CA ARG A 77 15.09 -13.67 5.61
C ARG A 77 15.21 -12.78 6.85
N ALA A 78 16.31 -12.03 6.94
CA ALA A 78 16.57 -11.06 8.00
C ALA A 78 15.77 -9.76 7.84
N ARG A 79 15.05 -9.54 6.73
CA ARG A 79 14.53 -8.24 6.27
C ARG A 79 15.55 -7.09 6.39
N CYS A 80 16.79 -7.37 6.01
CA CYS A 80 17.89 -6.41 5.94
C CYS A 80 18.15 -5.95 4.49
N HIS A 81 18.95 -4.91 4.34
CA HIS A 81 19.40 -4.45 3.03
C HIS A 81 20.57 -5.30 2.53
N TYR A 82 20.73 -5.38 1.21
CA TYR A 82 21.86 -6.13 0.63
C TYR A 82 22.38 -5.58 -0.68
N VAL A 83 23.64 -5.93 -0.99
CA VAL A 83 24.25 -5.75 -2.31
C VAL A 83 24.93 -7.07 -2.70
N ASN A 84 24.48 -7.66 -3.81
CA ASN A 84 24.96 -8.97 -4.25
C ASN A 84 25.46 -9.02 -5.71
N LYS A 85 25.49 -7.89 -6.42
CA LYS A 85 25.89 -7.85 -7.84
C LYS A 85 27.18 -7.08 -8.06
N LYS A 86 27.14 -5.76 -7.86
CA LYS A 86 28.33 -4.91 -7.95
C LYS A 86 28.15 -3.75 -6.99
N TRP A 87 29.19 -3.46 -6.22
CA TRP A 87 29.26 -2.23 -5.44
C TRP A 87 29.58 -1.05 -6.37
N LEU A 88 28.79 0.02 -6.30
CA LEU A 88 29.09 1.26 -6.99
C LEU A 88 29.85 2.15 -6.00
N GLY A 89 31.08 2.54 -6.34
CA GLY A 89 31.86 3.43 -5.47
C GLY A 89 31.11 4.73 -5.18
N GLY A 90 31.14 5.16 -3.92
CA GLY A 90 30.40 6.32 -3.43
C GLY A 90 28.98 6.01 -2.95
N MET A 91 28.60 4.74 -2.85
CA MET A 91 27.24 4.36 -2.44
C MET A 91 26.89 4.86 -1.03
N LEU A 92 27.85 4.83 -0.10
CA LEU A 92 27.66 5.32 1.26
C LEU A 92 28.19 6.74 1.41
N THR A 93 29.42 6.99 0.93
CA THR A 93 30.09 8.29 1.12
C THR A 93 29.43 9.45 0.35
N ASN A 94 28.77 9.16 -0.78
CA ASN A 94 27.98 10.12 -1.54
C ASN A 94 26.50 9.74 -1.53
N TRP A 95 25.94 9.67 -0.32
CA TRP A 95 24.56 9.24 -0.10
C TRP A 95 23.53 10.07 -0.88
N SER A 96 23.69 11.39 -0.98
CA SER A 96 22.74 12.26 -1.71
C SER A 96 22.58 11.86 -3.18
N THR A 97 23.68 11.46 -3.83
CA THR A 97 23.65 10.95 -5.21
C THR A 97 22.98 9.57 -5.28
N THR A 98 23.27 8.69 -4.31
CA THR A 98 22.63 7.37 -4.20
C THR A 98 21.13 7.49 -3.97
N GLU A 99 20.70 8.38 -3.08
CA GLU A 99 19.31 8.69 -2.80
C GLU A 99 18.58 9.21 -4.03
N THR A 100 19.18 10.14 -4.77
CA THR A 100 18.62 10.63 -6.04
C THR A 100 18.43 9.49 -7.06
N ARG A 101 19.38 8.54 -7.12
CA ARG A 101 19.26 7.35 -7.99
C ARG A 101 18.17 6.39 -7.50
N LEU A 102 18.02 6.23 -6.19
CA LEU A 102 16.96 5.44 -5.58
C LEU A 102 15.58 6.03 -5.87
N GLN A 103 15.44 7.35 -5.81
CA GLN A 103 14.20 8.03 -6.15
C GLN A 103 13.85 7.82 -7.63
N LYS A 104 14.79 8.06 -8.54
CA LYS A 104 14.61 7.76 -9.98
C LYS A 104 14.23 6.30 -10.23
N PHE A 105 14.78 5.37 -9.45
CA PHE A 105 14.43 3.96 -9.54
C PHE A 105 13.00 3.69 -9.08
N ARG A 106 12.54 4.33 -7.99
CA ARG A 106 11.15 4.24 -7.51
C ARG A 106 10.17 4.82 -8.54
N ASP A 107 10.48 5.97 -9.12
CA ASP A 107 9.66 6.63 -10.14
C ASP A 107 9.51 5.75 -11.38
N LEU A 108 10.61 5.25 -11.94
CA LEU A 108 10.59 4.34 -13.10
C LEU A 108 9.80 3.06 -12.83
N ARG A 109 9.88 2.54 -11.59
CA ARG A 109 9.12 1.36 -11.19
C ARG A 109 7.61 1.67 -11.07
N ALA A 110 7.24 2.86 -10.61
CA ALA A 110 5.85 3.31 -10.58
C ALA A 110 5.31 3.50 -12.01
N GLU A 111 6.08 4.14 -12.90
CA GLU A 111 5.71 4.31 -14.32
C GLU A 111 5.52 2.97 -15.04
N GLN A 112 6.37 1.98 -14.73
CA GLN A 112 6.21 0.62 -15.26
C GLN A 112 4.90 -0.01 -14.77
N LYS A 113 4.58 0.12 -13.47
CA LYS A 113 3.34 -0.44 -12.89
C LYS A 113 2.08 0.22 -13.43
N MET A 114 2.11 1.52 -13.70
CA MET A 114 1.00 2.27 -14.30
C MET A 114 0.83 2.00 -15.81
N GLY A 115 1.68 1.16 -16.42
CA GLY A 115 1.64 0.88 -17.85
C GLY A 115 2.07 2.05 -18.75
N LYS A 116 2.65 3.12 -18.19
CA LYS A 116 3.09 4.32 -18.93
C LYS A 116 4.12 3.98 -20.01
N LEU A 117 5.00 3.01 -19.72
CA LEU A 117 6.01 2.51 -20.66
C LEU A 117 5.42 1.90 -21.94
N ASN A 118 4.19 1.40 -21.90
CA ASN A 118 3.55 0.77 -23.07
C ASN A 118 2.98 1.82 -24.04
N ARG A 119 2.82 3.07 -23.60
CA ARG A 119 2.36 4.19 -24.43
C ARG A 119 3.49 4.88 -25.18
N LEU A 120 4.74 4.53 -24.89
CA LEU A 120 5.92 5.10 -25.51
C LEU A 120 6.28 4.35 -26.80
N PRO A 121 7.01 5.00 -27.73
CA PRO A 121 7.62 4.33 -28.87
C PRO A 121 8.46 3.12 -28.43
N LYS A 122 8.50 2.07 -29.25
CA LYS A 122 9.22 0.81 -28.91
C LYS A 122 10.68 1.05 -28.52
N GLY A 123 11.36 2.00 -29.16
CA GLY A 123 12.75 2.37 -28.85
C GLY A 123 12.90 2.93 -27.44
N ASP A 124 12.10 3.95 -27.09
CA ASP A 124 12.14 4.61 -25.78
C ASP A 124 11.71 3.66 -24.66
N ALA A 125 10.66 2.86 -24.90
CA ALA A 125 10.21 1.84 -23.98
C ALA A 125 11.31 0.80 -23.71
N ALA A 126 12.06 0.37 -24.74
CA ALA A 126 13.18 -0.55 -24.59
C ALA A 126 14.35 0.08 -23.81
N MET A 127 14.67 1.34 -24.07
CA MET A 127 15.71 2.07 -23.33
C MET A 127 15.36 2.19 -21.84
N LEU A 128 14.12 2.59 -21.51
CA LEU A 128 13.68 2.71 -20.12
C LEU A 128 13.62 1.35 -19.41
N LYS A 129 13.19 0.28 -20.10
CA LYS A 129 13.25 -1.09 -19.56
C LYS A 129 14.69 -1.53 -19.26
N ARG A 130 15.65 -1.23 -20.15
CA ARG A 130 17.07 -1.50 -19.89
C ARG A 130 17.57 -0.72 -18.68
N LYS A 131 17.26 0.59 -18.60
CA LYS A 131 17.63 1.43 -17.46
C LYS A 131 17.06 0.92 -16.14
N LEU A 132 15.79 0.51 -16.13
CA LEU A 132 15.13 -0.07 -14.98
C LEU A 132 15.78 -1.41 -14.58
N SER A 133 16.07 -2.28 -15.54
CA SER A 133 16.78 -3.55 -15.28
C SER A 133 18.16 -3.33 -14.64
N THR A 134 18.92 -2.36 -15.15
CA THR A 134 20.22 -1.96 -14.58
C THR A 134 20.06 -1.46 -13.15
N LEU A 135 19.10 -0.55 -12.88
CA LEU A 135 18.85 -0.04 -11.54
C LEU A 135 18.37 -1.14 -10.58
N GLN A 136 17.49 -2.04 -11.03
CA GLN A 136 17.01 -3.18 -10.25
C GLN A 136 18.16 -4.14 -9.88
N THR A 137 19.14 -4.29 -10.77
CA THR A 137 20.32 -5.16 -10.56
C THR A 137 21.24 -4.60 -9.47
N TYR A 138 21.48 -3.28 -9.44
CA TYR A 138 22.44 -2.67 -8.52
C TYR A 138 21.81 -2.10 -7.24
N LEU A 139 20.62 -1.52 -7.33
CA LEU A 139 19.94 -0.84 -6.22
C LEU A 139 18.79 -1.68 -5.61
N GLY A 140 18.51 -2.85 -6.18
CA GLY A 140 17.35 -3.66 -5.80
C GLY A 140 17.34 -4.07 -4.31
N GLY A 141 18.49 -4.37 -3.73
CA GLY A 141 18.60 -4.77 -2.32
C GLY A 141 18.66 -3.61 -1.32
N ILE A 142 18.92 -2.39 -1.80
CA ILE A 142 18.95 -1.16 -0.98
C ILE A 142 17.75 -0.23 -1.26
N LYS A 143 16.77 -0.67 -2.07
CA LYS A 143 15.62 0.14 -2.49
C LYS A 143 14.77 0.70 -1.34
N TYR A 144 14.80 0.04 -0.19
CA TYR A 144 14.06 0.42 1.02
C TYR A 144 14.90 1.22 2.02
N MET A 145 16.18 1.48 1.72
CA MET A 145 17.00 2.37 2.55
C MET A 145 16.51 3.80 2.40
N THR A 146 16.38 4.48 3.53
CA THR A 146 16.10 5.92 3.62
C THR A 146 17.30 6.71 4.14
N GLY A 147 18.25 6.03 4.78
CA GLY A 147 19.49 6.62 5.27
C GLY A 147 20.63 5.61 5.27
N LEU A 148 21.77 6.02 5.84
CA LEU A 148 22.94 5.19 5.99
C LEU A 148 22.68 3.98 6.92
N PRO A 149 23.32 2.83 6.67
CA PRO A 149 23.23 1.68 7.56
C PRO A 149 24.09 1.92 8.81
N ASP A 150 23.67 1.36 9.94
CA ASP A 150 24.43 1.44 11.20
C ASP A 150 25.51 0.37 11.28
N ILE A 151 25.33 -0.77 10.61
CA ILE A 151 26.28 -1.89 10.58
C ILE A 151 26.34 -2.48 9.18
N VAL A 152 27.55 -2.78 8.70
CA VAL A 152 27.78 -3.44 7.41
C VAL A 152 28.44 -4.80 7.63
N ILE A 153 27.84 -5.84 7.06
CA ILE A 153 28.36 -7.21 7.06
C ILE A 153 28.89 -7.51 5.66
N ILE A 154 30.16 -7.88 5.53
CA ILE A 154 30.85 -8.04 4.24
C ILE A 154 31.33 -9.49 4.10
N VAL A 155 31.04 -10.08 2.95
CA VAL A 155 31.52 -11.40 2.53
C VAL A 155 32.56 -11.21 1.45
N ASP A 156 33.78 -11.70 1.71
CA ASP A 156 34.97 -11.53 0.86
C ASP A 156 35.53 -10.09 0.88
N GLN A 157 36.62 -9.90 1.61
CA GLN A 157 37.30 -8.61 1.72
C GLN A 157 37.98 -8.16 0.42
N GLN A 158 38.49 -9.08 -0.39
CA GLN A 158 39.34 -8.75 -1.53
C GLN A 158 38.53 -8.10 -2.66
N GLU A 159 37.34 -8.65 -2.94
CA GLU A 159 36.43 -8.10 -3.94
C GLU A 159 35.74 -6.81 -3.44
N GLU A 160 35.56 -6.66 -2.12
CA GLU A 160 34.76 -5.59 -1.51
C GLU A 160 35.59 -4.52 -0.76
N TYR A 161 36.88 -4.37 -1.08
CA TYR A 161 37.76 -3.40 -0.41
C TYR A 161 37.23 -1.95 -0.45
N THR A 162 36.52 -1.58 -1.52
CA THR A 162 35.91 -0.24 -1.64
C THR A 162 34.83 -0.01 -0.57
N VAL A 163 34.07 -1.06 -0.23
CA VAL A 163 33.02 -1.01 0.80
C VAL A 163 33.63 -0.75 2.16
N LEU A 164 34.70 -1.48 2.50
CA LEU A 164 35.43 -1.30 3.75
C LEU A 164 35.97 0.14 3.87
N ARG A 165 36.61 0.65 2.80
CA ARG A 165 37.11 2.02 2.78
C ARG A 165 36.00 3.04 3.01
N GLU A 166 34.86 2.89 2.36
CA GLU A 166 33.71 3.79 2.55
C GLU A 166 33.16 3.73 3.98
N CYS A 167 33.10 2.53 4.58
CA CYS A 167 32.65 2.37 5.96
C CYS A 167 33.61 3.01 6.96
N VAL A 168 34.93 2.83 6.78
CA VAL A 168 35.96 3.45 7.62
C VAL A 168 35.88 4.97 7.57
N ILE A 169 35.68 5.56 6.39
CA ILE A 169 35.53 7.02 6.23
C ILE A 169 34.32 7.55 7.01
N LEU A 170 33.22 6.79 7.04
CA LEU A 170 31.98 7.19 7.70
C LEU A 170 31.90 6.76 9.17
N GLY A 171 32.88 6.02 9.68
CA GLY A 171 32.85 5.45 11.03
C GLY A 171 31.74 4.42 11.22
N ILE A 172 31.35 3.69 10.17
CA ILE A 172 30.33 2.65 10.24
C ILE A 172 31.00 1.32 10.63
N PRO A 173 30.59 0.66 11.74
CA PRO A 173 31.11 -0.63 12.14
C PRO A 173 30.94 -1.73 11.09
N THR A 174 31.99 -2.52 10.90
CA THR A 174 32.11 -3.55 9.86
C THR A 174 32.39 -4.92 10.45
N ILE A 175 31.63 -5.91 9.98
CA ILE A 175 31.88 -7.34 10.27
C ILE A 175 32.25 -8.00 8.95
N CYS A 176 33.47 -8.53 8.85
CA CYS A 176 33.99 -9.06 7.59
C CYS A 176 34.36 -10.54 7.69
N LEU A 177 33.96 -11.31 6.68
CA LEU A 177 34.47 -12.66 6.46
C LEU A 177 35.84 -12.57 5.79
N ILE A 178 36.87 -13.05 6.47
CA ILE A 178 38.26 -12.98 5.99
C ILE A 178 38.85 -14.37 5.80
N ASP A 179 39.55 -14.58 4.68
CA ASP A 179 40.32 -15.79 4.41
C ASP A 179 41.84 -15.49 4.54
N THR A 180 42.70 -16.48 4.37
CA THR A 180 44.14 -16.40 4.67
C THR A 180 44.92 -15.40 3.82
N ASN A 181 44.35 -14.94 2.70
CA ASN A 181 44.89 -13.90 1.83
C ASN A 181 44.44 -12.47 2.20
N CYS A 182 43.55 -12.33 3.18
CA CYS A 182 42.99 -11.05 3.61
C CYS A 182 43.85 -10.37 4.69
N ASP A 183 43.67 -9.07 4.90
CA ASP A 183 44.24 -8.29 6.01
C ASP A 183 43.21 -8.21 7.16
N PRO A 184 43.49 -8.78 8.33
CA PRO A 184 42.55 -8.80 9.46
C PRO A 184 42.33 -7.41 10.08
N ASP A 185 43.17 -6.42 9.80
CA ASP A 185 43.15 -5.10 10.45
C ASP A 185 42.17 -4.11 9.80
N LEU A 186 41.57 -4.47 8.65
CA LEU A 186 40.73 -3.54 7.87
C LEU A 186 39.26 -3.48 8.32
N ALA A 187 38.80 -4.45 9.12
CA ALA A 187 37.43 -4.52 9.62
C ALA A 187 37.42 -4.55 11.15
N ASP A 188 36.35 -4.05 11.75
CA ASP A 188 36.22 -3.98 13.22
C ASP A 188 36.11 -5.37 13.84
N ILE A 189 35.32 -6.25 13.22
CA ILE A 189 35.27 -7.68 13.56
C ILE A 189 35.58 -8.50 12.32
N SER A 190 36.73 -9.16 12.36
CA SER A 190 37.24 -10.02 11.30
C SER A 190 37.01 -11.49 11.66
N ILE A 191 36.12 -12.18 10.94
CA ILE A 191 35.79 -13.60 11.16
C ILE A 191 36.63 -14.47 10.20
N PRO A 192 37.64 -15.21 10.69
CA PRO A 192 38.47 -16.09 9.85
C PRO A 192 37.67 -17.28 9.34
N ALA A 193 37.45 -17.36 8.03
CA ALA A 193 36.66 -18.43 7.42
C ALA A 193 36.90 -18.52 5.91
N ASN A 194 36.61 -19.71 5.39
CA ASN A 194 36.61 -19.98 3.96
C ASN A 194 35.55 -19.14 3.22
N ASP A 195 35.97 -18.25 2.33
CA ASP A 195 35.11 -17.43 1.47
C ASP A 195 34.85 -18.03 0.07
N ASP A 196 35.42 -19.21 -0.20
CA ASP A 196 35.31 -19.95 -1.46
C ASP A 196 34.30 -21.09 -1.39
N ALA A 197 33.97 -21.58 -0.20
CA ALA A 197 33.00 -22.64 -0.01
C ALA A 197 31.60 -22.09 0.27
N ILE A 198 30.63 -22.44 -0.59
CA ILE A 198 29.21 -22.08 -0.42
C ILE A 198 28.68 -22.54 0.94
N ALA A 199 29.08 -23.73 1.41
CA ALA A 199 28.68 -24.27 2.71
C ALA A 199 29.23 -23.43 3.89
N SER A 200 30.47 -22.95 3.79
CA SER A 200 31.10 -22.09 4.80
C SER A 200 30.37 -20.76 4.91
N ILE A 201 30.23 -20.04 3.79
CA ILE A 201 29.53 -18.74 3.72
C ILE A 201 28.10 -18.89 4.25
N ARG A 202 27.40 -19.95 3.84
CA ARG A 202 26.02 -20.23 4.29
C ARG A 202 25.95 -20.43 5.80
N LEU A 203 26.89 -21.18 6.39
CA LEU A 203 26.90 -21.45 7.83
C LEU A 203 27.09 -20.14 8.61
N ILE A 204 28.09 -19.35 8.25
CA ILE A 204 28.41 -18.08 8.92
C ILE A 204 27.25 -17.09 8.78
N LEU A 205 26.76 -16.86 7.55
CA LEU A 205 25.63 -15.96 7.31
C LEU A 205 24.36 -16.42 8.02
N THR A 206 24.09 -17.73 8.09
CA THR A 206 22.90 -18.25 8.78
C THR A 206 22.97 -17.97 10.27
N LYS A 207 24.14 -18.09 10.89
CA LYS A 207 24.33 -17.77 12.31
C LYS A 207 24.16 -16.28 12.59
N LEU A 208 24.80 -15.41 11.81
CA LEU A 208 24.65 -13.96 11.94
C LEU A 208 23.19 -13.53 11.73
N VAL A 209 22.52 -14.05 10.69
CA VAL A 209 21.10 -13.72 10.42
C VAL A 209 20.17 -14.25 11.51
N SER A 210 20.45 -15.40 12.11
CA SER A 210 19.68 -15.88 13.27
C SER A 210 19.73 -14.87 14.41
N ALA A 211 20.94 -14.38 14.75
CA ALA A 211 21.13 -13.37 15.77
C ALA A 211 20.39 -12.05 15.45
N ILE A 212 20.43 -11.58 14.20
CA ILE A 212 19.65 -10.40 13.76
C ILE A 212 18.15 -10.63 14.00
N CYS A 213 17.64 -11.79 13.58
CA CYS A 213 16.22 -12.11 13.70
C CYS A 213 15.78 -12.17 15.16
N GLU A 214 16.57 -12.84 16.02
CA GLU A 214 16.30 -12.96 17.45
C GLU A 214 16.36 -11.60 18.17
N GLY A 215 17.39 -10.79 17.87
CA GLY A 215 17.52 -9.44 18.42
C GLY A 215 16.36 -8.54 18.01
N ARG A 216 15.95 -8.59 16.74
CA ARG A 216 14.79 -7.82 16.25
C ARG A 216 13.48 -8.30 16.85
N SER A 217 13.28 -9.61 17.05
CA SER A 217 12.10 -10.11 17.76
C SER A 217 12.04 -9.58 19.19
N SER A 218 13.18 -9.38 19.83
CA SER A 218 13.27 -8.75 21.16
C SER A 218 12.94 -7.26 21.10
N TYR A 219 13.41 -6.54 20.08
CA TYR A 219 13.04 -5.14 19.83
C TYR A 219 11.51 -4.97 19.72
N LEU A 220 10.85 -5.79 18.88
CA LEU A 220 9.40 -5.71 18.66
C LEU A 220 8.61 -5.98 19.94
N LYS A 221 9.00 -6.98 20.73
CA LYS A 221 8.36 -7.27 22.04
C LYS A 221 8.49 -6.11 23.01
N ASN A 222 9.63 -5.42 23.01
CA ASN A 222 9.87 -4.25 23.87
C ASN A 222 9.05 -3.05 23.41
N GLU A 223 8.90 -2.85 22.09
CA GLU A 223 8.01 -1.82 21.51
C GLU A 223 6.55 -2.07 21.89
N ASP A 224 6.09 -3.33 21.81
CA ASP A 224 4.74 -3.74 22.22
C ASP A 224 4.52 -3.50 23.72
N ASN A 225 5.50 -3.79 24.57
CA ASN A 225 5.43 -3.54 26.02
C ASN A 225 5.50 -2.04 26.39
N MET A 226 6.26 -1.22 25.64
CA MET A 226 6.36 0.23 25.88
C MET A 226 5.10 0.97 25.43
N ASN A 227 4.41 0.46 24.41
CA ASN A 227 3.10 0.96 23.98
C ASN A 227 1.96 0.56 24.92
N VAL A 228 2.22 -0.26 25.95
CA VAL A 228 1.33 -0.41 27.10
C VAL A 228 1.58 0.74 28.07
N ILE A 229 1.04 1.93 27.75
CA ILE A 229 0.71 2.90 28.78
C ILE A 229 -0.31 2.18 29.72
N PRO A 230 -0.11 2.16 31.05
CA PRO A 230 -1.04 1.54 32.00
C PRO A 230 -2.31 2.39 32.19
N CYS A 231 -2.82 2.98 31.12
CA CYS A 231 -4.02 3.79 31.08
C CYS A 231 -4.81 3.45 29.82
N SER A 232 -5.35 2.24 29.76
CA SER A 232 -6.49 1.93 28.91
C SER A 232 -7.03 0.52 29.12
N ILE A 233 -6.34 -0.41 29.81
CA ILE A 233 -6.85 -1.78 29.91
C ILE A 233 -8.19 -1.84 30.67
N GLN A 234 -8.43 -1.03 31.69
CA GLN A 234 -9.75 -0.97 32.34
C GLN A 234 -10.81 -0.31 31.45
N THR A 235 -10.45 0.72 30.68
CA THR A 235 -11.36 1.43 29.78
C THR A 235 -11.70 0.61 28.54
N LEU A 236 -10.73 -0.09 27.97
CA LEU A 236 -10.87 -1.04 26.87
C LEU A 236 -11.57 -2.32 27.32
N LYS A 237 -11.40 -2.77 28.57
CA LYS A 237 -12.16 -3.91 29.09
C LYS A 237 -13.62 -3.52 29.35
N GLY A 238 -13.88 -2.30 29.81
CA GLY A 238 -15.23 -1.73 29.85
C GLY A 238 -15.86 -1.62 28.46
N LEU A 239 -15.12 -1.13 27.47
CA LEU A 239 -15.57 -1.09 26.07
C LEU A 239 -15.69 -2.49 25.45
N TYR A 240 -14.84 -3.44 25.83
CA TYR A 240 -14.87 -4.82 25.37
C TYR A 240 -16.08 -5.56 25.93
N ASP A 241 -16.39 -5.38 27.22
CA ASP A 241 -17.59 -5.93 27.87
C ASP A 241 -18.88 -5.26 27.32
N ILE A 242 -18.82 -3.98 26.93
CA ILE A 242 -19.92 -3.30 26.22
C ILE A 242 -20.05 -3.79 24.76
N SER A 243 -18.94 -4.10 24.09
CA SER A 243 -18.93 -4.67 22.73
C SER A 243 -19.19 -6.19 22.71
N GLY A 244 -19.03 -6.84 23.86
CA GLY A 244 -19.25 -8.26 24.11
C GLY A 244 -20.71 -8.58 24.43
N VAL A 245 -21.64 -7.69 24.10
CA VAL A 245 -23.04 -8.08 23.90
C VAL A 245 -23.06 -9.02 22.69
N GLU A 246 -23.17 -10.31 22.99
CA GLU A 246 -23.16 -11.46 22.09
C GLU A 246 -23.57 -11.15 20.64
N VAL A 247 -22.61 -11.32 19.72
CA VAL A 247 -22.85 -11.55 18.30
C VAL A 247 -23.60 -12.88 18.18
N GLY A 248 -24.91 -12.84 18.42
CA GLY A 248 -25.79 -13.99 18.51
C GLY A 248 -27.27 -13.66 18.75
N GLN A 249 -27.60 -12.49 19.31
CA GLN A 249 -28.99 -12.04 19.43
C GLN A 249 -29.30 -10.90 18.45
N HIS A 250 -29.74 -11.27 17.24
CA HIS A 250 -30.29 -10.30 16.30
C HIS A 250 -31.67 -9.85 16.78
N LEU A 251 -31.81 -8.56 17.10
CA LEU A 251 -33.07 -7.98 17.52
C LEU A 251 -33.99 -7.85 16.30
N TYR A 252 -35.01 -8.71 16.19
CA TYR A 252 -35.99 -8.68 15.10
C TYR A 252 -37.27 -8.00 15.56
N TRP A 253 -37.77 -7.07 14.76
CA TRP A 253 -39.11 -6.52 14.92
C TRP A 253 -40.01 -7.07 13.81
N GLN A 254 -41.19 -7.55 14.20
CA GLN A 254 -42.26 -7.96 13.29
C GLN A 254 -43.20 -6.78 13.12
N ILE A 255 -43.07 -6.07 12.00
CA ILE A 255 -43.93 -4.94 11.66
C ILE A 255 -44.74 -5.35 10.43
N GLY A 256 -46.06 -5.52 10.61
CA GLY A 256 -46.97 -5.83 9.49
C GLY A 256 -46.65 -7.12 8.73
N GLY A 257 -46.14 -8.14 9.41
CA GLY A 257 -45.79 -9.45 8.81
C GLY A 257 -44.40 -9.52 8.17
N LEU A 258 -43.61 -8.43 8.22
CA LEU A 258 -42.22 -8.39 7.76
C LEU A 258 -41.26 -8.38 8.96
N GLN A 259 -40.24 -9.22 8.88
CA GLN A 259 -39.24 -9.40 9.92
C GLN A 259 -38.04 -8.50 9.63
N ILE A 260 -37.90 -7.40 10.37
CA ILE A 260 -36.90 -6.37 10.12
C ILE A 260 -35.84 -6.42 11.21
N HIS A 261 -34.57 -6.33 10.83
CA HIS A 261 -33.44 -6.23 11.75
C HIS A 261 -33.43 -4.85 12.43
N ALA A 262 -33.92 -4.78 13.67
CA ALA A 262 -34.06 -3.53 14.41
C ALA A 262 -32.70 -2.88 14.71
N GLN A 263 -31.65 -3.68 14.91
CA GLN A 263 -30.30 -3.18 15.16
C GLN A 263 -29.75 -2.33 14.00
N VAL A 264 -29.97 -2.76 12.75
CA VAL A 264 -29.53 -2.02 11.55
C VAL A 264 -30.28 -0.70 11.43
N LEU A 265 -31.56 -0.71 11.78
CA LEU A 265 -32.41 0.48 11.74
C LEU A 265 -31.95 1.50 12.80
N ILE A 266 -31.72 1.05 14.03
CA ILE A 266 -31.23 1.90 15.14
C ILE A 266 -29.86 2.50 14.82
N THR A 267 -28.90 1.70 14.33
CA THR A 267 -27.57 2.22 13.97
C THR A 267 -27.65 3.24 12.84
N SER A 268 -28.57 3.07 11.89
CA SER A 268 -28.79 4.03 10.81
C SER A 268 -29.36 5.35 11.33
N TRP A 269 -30.35 5.31 12.22
CA TRP A 269 -30.92 6.52 12.83
C TRP A 269 -29.93 7.29 13.70
N VAL A 270 -29.04 6.59 14.43
CA VAL A 270 -27.99 7.24 15.22
C VAL A 270 -26.98 7.96 14.32
N VAL A 271 -26.54 7.31 13.23
CA VAL A 271 -25.63 7.94 12.25
C VAL A 271 -26.28 9.14 11.59
N ILE A 272 -27.57 9.03 11.20
CA ILE A 272 -28.34 10.13 10.63
C ILE A 272 -28.46 11.30 11.64
N ALA A 273 -28.75 11.02 12.91
CA ALA A 273 -28.86 12.04 13.94
C ALA A 273 -27.54 12.78 14.19
N ILE A 274 -26.40 12.08 14.14
CA ILE A 274 -25.06 12.69 14.28
C ILE A 274 -24.76 13.58 13.07
N LEU A 275 -25.07 13.13 11.85
CA LEU A 275 -24.86 13.90 10.61
C LEU A 275 -25.75 15.15 10.55
N LEU A 276 -27.01 15.04 10.95
CA LEU A 276 -27.92 16.18 11.03
C LEU A 276 -27.50 17.16 12.13
N GLY A 277 -27.08 16.65 13.29
CA GLY A 277 -26.58 17.46 14.39
C GLY A 277 -25.32 18.25 14.03
N SER A 278 -24.38 17.64 13.29
CA SER A 278 -23.14 18.33 12.88
C SER A 278 -23.40 19.47 11.90
N VAL A 279 -24.35 19.31 10.96
CA VAL A 279 -24.78 20.39 10.05
C VAL A 279 -25.45 21.52 10.83
N ILE A 280 -26.38 21.20 11.74
CA ILE A 280 -27.08 22.22 12.53
C ILE A 280 -26.10 23.01 13.39
N ILE A 281 -25.09 22.36 13.97
CA ILE A 281 -24.04 23.03 14.76
C ILE A 281 -23.18 23.93 13.85
N ALA A 282 -22.82 23.46 12.65
CA ALA A 282 -21.99 24.21 11.71
C ALA A 282 -22.69 25.45 11.13
N VAL A 283 -24.02 25.43 10.99
CA VAL A 283 -24.80 26.54 10.40
C VAL A 283 -25.46 27.44 11.47
N ARG A 284 -25.23 27.18 12.76
CA ARG A 284 -25.93 27.89 13.85
C ARG A 284 -25.54 29.37 14.01
N ASN A 285 -24.33 29.75 13.61
CA ASN A 285 -23.80 31.13 13.69
C ASN A 285 -22.85 31.40 12.49
N PRO A 286 -23.37 31.63 11.27
CA PRO A 286 -22.55 31.87 10.10
C PRO A 286 -21.76 33.18 10.24
N GLN A 287 -20.45 33.12 10.00
CA GLN A 287 -19.60 34.33 9.98
C GLN A 287 -19.35 34.77 8.53
N THR A 288 -19.27 36.09 8.30
CA THR A 288 -19.05 36.69 6.97
C THR A 288 -17.67 36.39 6.37
N ILE A 289 -16.74 35.90 7.20
CA ILE A 289 -15.45 35.34 6.75
C ILE A 289 -15.36 33.94 7.39
N PRO A 290 -15.44 32.85 6.59
CA PRO A 290 -15.58 31.50 7.14
C PRO A 290 -14.31 31.03 7.84
N THR A 291 -14.43 30.47 9.05
CA THR A 291 -13.34 29.76 9.76
C THR A 291 -13.73 28.33 10.13
N ASP A 292 -12.74 27.45 10.12
CA ASP A 292 -12.79 26.04 10.53
C ASP A 292 -13.92 25.20 9.89
N GLY A 293 -14.98 24.90 10.66
CA GLY A 293 -16.03 23.94 10.29
C GLY A 293 -16.95 24.43 9.17
N GLN A 294 -17.21 25.74 9.07
CA GLN A 294 -18.02 26.33 8.00
C GLN A 294 -17.34 26.13 6.63
N ASN A 295 -16.01 26.27 6.59
CA ASN A 295 -15.20 26.13 5.38
C ASN A 295 -15.26 24.70 4.80
N PHE A 296 -15.28 23.69 5.68
CA PHE A 296 -15.43 22.30 5.27
C PHE A 296 -16.80 22.03 4.63
N PHE A 297 -17.88 22.53 5.23
CA PHE A 297 -19.23 22.32 4.70
C PHE A 297 -19.52 23.14 3.44
N GLU A 298 -18.97 24.35 3.30
CA GLU A 298 -19.03 25.13 2.06
C GLU A 298 -18.31 24.40 0.91
N TYR A 299 -17.13 23.83 1.17
CA TYR A 299 -16.41 23.03 0.18
C TYR A 299 -17.19 21.77 -0.23
N VAL A 300 -17.80 21.07 0.73
CA VAL A 300 -18.63 19.89 0.45
C VAL A 300 -19.86 20.28 -0.38
N LEU A 301 -20.48 21.43 -0.11
CA LEU A 301 -21.61 21.95 -0.87
C LEU A 301 -21.22 22.27 -2.32
N GLU A 302 -20.10 22.97 -2.51
CA GLU A 302 -19.58 23.35 -3.84
C GLU A 302 -19.24 22.10 -4.66
N PHE A 303 -18.61 21.10 -4.04
CA PHE A 303 -18.32 19.80 -4.66
C PHE A 303 -19.58 19.05 -5.11
N ILE A 304 -20.65 19.05 -4.30
CA ILE A 304 -21.92 18.40 -4.64
C ILE A 304 -22.62 19.14 -5.79
N GLN A 305 -22.56 20.47 -5.80
CA GLN A 305 -23.11 21.28 -6.90
C GLN A 305 -22.36 21.02 -8.21
N ASP A 306 -21.03 20.94 -8.18
CA ASP A 306 -20.21 20.65 -9.35
C ASP A 306 -20.46 19.24 -9.89
N LEU A 307 -20.60 18.25 -9.01
CA LEU A 307 -20.99 16.88 -9.40
C LEU A 307 -22.37 16.86 -10.05
N SER A 308 -23.32 17.63 -9.53
CA SER A 308 -24.67 17.71 -10.09
C SER A 308 -24.67 18.35 -11.49
N LYS A 309 -23.87 19.41 -11.68
CA LYS A 309 -23.67 20.05 -12.99
C LYS A 309 -22.99 19.13 -14.00
N THR A 310 -22.00 18.35 -13.58
CA THR A 310 -21.28 17.41 -14.47
C THR A 310 -22.08 16.16 -14.83
N GLN A 311 -22.93 15.67 -13.94
CA GLN A 311 -23.70 14.43 -14.17
C GLN A 311 -24.98 14.66 -14.97
N ILE A 312 -25.61 15.83 -14.84
CA ILE A 312 -26.94 16.08 -15.43
C ILE A 312 -26.83 16.91 -16.73
N GLY A 313 -25.75 17.67 -16.92
CA GLY A 313 -25.58 18.56 -18.07
C GLY A 313 -26.60 19.71 -18.08
N GLU A 314 -26.24 20.85 -18.65
CA GLU A 314 -27.14 22.00 -18.73
C GLU A 314 -28.21 21.79 -19.83
N GLY A 315 -29.26 21.02 -19.52
CA GLY A 315 -30.54 20.98 -20.27
C GLY A 315 -30.84 19.71 -21.09
N TYR A 316 -32.05 19.15 -20.98
CA TYR A 316 -32.55 18.07 -21.85
C TYR A 316 -34.04 18.20 -22.23
N GLY A 317 -34.34 17.90 -23.50
CA GLY A 317 -35.67 17.53 -24.03
C GLY A 317 -35.58 16.75 -25.36
N ALA A 318 -36.31 15.63 -25.46
CA ALA A 318 -36.82 14.93 -26.68
C ALA A 318 -35.82 14.23 -27.66
N LEU A 319 -36.16 13.27 -28.55
CA LEU A 319 -37.09 12.11 -28.56
C LEU A 319 -36.82 11.21 -29.88
N LEU A 320 -36.24 9.97 -29.82
CA LEU A 320 -36.33 8.74 -30.74
C LEU A 320 -35.81 8.80 -32.22
N PRO A 321 -35.73 7.72 -33.09
CA PRO A 321 -35.68 6.23 -32.97
C PRO A 321 -34.56 5.49 -33.78
N TRP A 322 -34.23 4.24 -33.43
CA TRP A 322 -33.23 3.37 -34.10
C TRP A 322 -33.86 2.41 -35.13
N LYS A 323 -33.45 2.54 -36.39
CA LYS A 323 -33.38 1.46 -37.39
C LYS A 323 -32.37 1.93 -38.44
N ILE A 324 -31.14 1.41 -38.42
CA ILE A 324 -30.19 1.31 -39.55
C ILE A 324 -28.83 0.85 -38.96
N ILE A 325 -28.30 -0.25 -39.50
CA ILE A 325 -26.92 -0.79 -39.42
C ILE A 325 -26.76 -2.15 -38.72
N LYS A 326 -26.32 -3.12 -39.54
CA LYS A 326 -25.68 -4.39 -39.18
C LYS A 326 -24.17 -4.29 -39.45
N LEU A 327 -23.37 -4.68 -38.44
CA LEU A 327 -22.08 -5.45 -38.45
C LEU A 327 -20.82 -4.79 -39.08
N PRO A 328 -19.54 -5.08 -38.68
CA PRO A 328 -18.96 -6.40 -38.35
C PRO A 328 -17.86 -6.46 -37.25
N HIS A 329 -17.20 -7.62 -37.13
CA HIS A 329 -16.43 -8.16 -36.00
C HIS A 329 -14.99 -7.63 -35.79
N GLY A 330 -14.62 -7.45 -34.52
CA GLY A 330 -13.23 -7.29 -34.02
C GLY A 330 -13.24 -6.74 -32.59
N GLU A 331 -12.79 -7.54 -31.61
CA GLU A 331 -12.75 -7.29 -30.14
C GLU A 331 -13.80 -6.29 -29.59
N LEU A 332 -15.03 -6.76 -29.41
CA LEU A 332 -16.09 -6.03 -28.70
C LEU A 332 -15.75 -5.92 -27.21
N ALA A 333 -15.20 -4.78 -26.79
CA ALA A 333 -15.59 -4.26 -25.49
C ALA A 333 -17.11 -4.05 -25.52
N ALA A 334 -17.84 -4.54 -24.52
CA ALA A 334 -19.28 -4.33 -24.47
C ALA A 334 -19.57 -2.81 -24.55
N PRO A 335 -20.57 -2.35 -25.33
CA PRO A 335 -20.89 -0.93 -25.49
C PRO A 335 -21.26 -0.23 -24.17
N THR A 336 -21.40 -1.01 -23.10
CA THR A 336 -21.73 -0.62 -21.73
C THR A 336 -20.53 -0.14 -20.91
N ASN A 337 -19.31 -0.14 -21.47
CA ASN A 337 -18.13 0.40 -20.77
C ASN A 337 -18.06 1.94 -20.81
N ASP A 338 -18.93 2.59 -21.59
CA ASP A 338 -19.03 4.03 -21.72
C ASP A 338 -20.45 4.49 -21.36
N ILE A 339 -20.55 5.35 -20.34
CA ILE A 339 -21.81 5.82 -19.79
C ILE A 339 -22.59 6.64 -20.84
N ASN A 340 -21.87 7.31 -21.74
CA ASN A 340 -22.44 8.11 -22.82
C ASN A 340 -23.19 7.24 -23.83
N THR A 341 -22.71 6.02 -24.12
CA THR A 341 -23.37 5.09 -25.04
C THR A 341 -24.62 4.45 -24.41
N THR A 342 -24.59 4.24 -23.10
CA THR A 342 -25.73 3.71 -22.32
C THR A 342 -26.86 4.74 -22.21
N VAL A 343 -26.51 5.99 -21.92
CA VAL A 343 -27.46 7.12 -21.89
C VAL A 343 -28.02 7.39 -23.31
N ALA A 344 -27.19 7.31 -24.35
CA ALA A 344 -27.61 7.49 -25.74
C ALA A 344 -28.60 6.41 -26.23
N LEU A 345 -28.64 5.22 -25.62
CA LEU A 345 -29.62 4.17 -25.92
C LEU A 345 -30.86 4.24 -25.01
N ALA A 346 -30.71 4.71 -23.77
CA ALA A 346 -31.81 4.87 -22.82
C ALA A 346 -32.74 6.05 -23.17
N LEU A 347 -32.16 7.17 -23.61
CA LEU A 347 -32.91 8.38 -23.93
C LEU A 347 -33.94 8.15 -25.06
N PRO A 348 -33.59 7.57 -26.24
CA PRO A 348 -34.56 7.27 -27.31
C PRO A 348 -35.62 6.26 -26.88
N THR A 349 -35.29 5.30 -26.01
CA THR A 349 -36.22 4.24 -25.62
C THR A 349 -37.29 4.76 -24.63
N SER A 350 -36.92 5.64 -23.69
CA SER A 350 -37.84 6.29 -22.73
C SER A 350 -38.89 7.16 -23.42
N VAL A 351 -38.38 8.04 -24.26
CA VAL A 351 -39.08 8.79 -25.28
C VAL A 351 -40.10 7.94 -26.07
N ALA A 352 -39.70 6.77 -26.59
CA ALA A 352 -40.54 5.89 -27.42
C ALA A 352 -41.77 5.43 -26.69
N TYR A 353 -41.53 5.07 -25.44
CA TYR A 353 -42.49 4.53 -24.52
C TYR A 353 -43.55 5.57 -24.17
N PHE A 354 -43.14 6.82 -23.88
CA PHE A 354 -44.09 7.92 -23.67
C PHE A 354 -44.87 8.30 -24.93
N TYR A 355 -44.20 8.36 -26.09
CA TYR A 355 -44.87 8.64 -27.37
C TYR A 355 -45.91 7.57 -27.73
N ALA A 356 -45.60 6.28 -27.56
CA ALA A 356 -46.54 5.19 -27.81
C ALA A 356 -47.72 5.18 -26.81
N GLY A 357 -47.48 5.57 -25.55
CA GLY A 357 -48.51 5.72 -24.53
C GLY A 357 -49.49 6.87 -24.83
N LEU A 358 -48.95 8.02 -25.21
CA LEU A 358 -49.71 9.21 -25.62
C LEU A 358 -50.47 9.00 -26.93
N SER A 359 -49.86 8.34 -27.92
CA SER A 359 -50.47 8.09 -29.24
C SER A 359 -51.66 7.12 -29.17
N LYS A 360 -51.66 6.15 -28.24
CA LYS A 360 -52.76 5.16 -28.10
C LYS A 360 -53.90 5.59 -27.17
N LYS A 361 -53.63 6.41 -26.15
CA LYS A 361 -54.62 6.75 -25.10
C LYS A 361 -54.84 8.26 -24.89
N GLY A 362 -54.15 9.12 -25.67
CA GLY A 362 -54.20 10.57 -25.51
C GLY A 362 -53.81 10.99 -24.09
N LEU A 363 -54.39 12.10 -23.61
CA LEU A 363 -54.17 12.61 -22.26
C LEU A 363 -54.71 11.68 -21.15
N GLY A 364 -55.56 10.71 -21.49
CA GLY A 364 -56.03 9.66 -20.56
C GLY A 364 -54.93 8.71 -20.10
N TYR A 365 -53.77 8.70 -20.76
CA TYR A 365 -52.58 7.95 -20.34
C TYR A 365 -52.12 8.30 -18.91
N PHE A 366 -52.29 9.56 -18.47
CA PHE A 366 -51.86 10.01 -17.14
C PHE A 366 -52.84 9.69 -16.01
N GLY A 367 -54.07 9.24 -16.34
CA GLY A 367 -55.05 8.83 -15.33
C GLY A 367 -54.57 7.68 -14.43
N LYS A 368 -53.65 6.85 -14.93
CA LYS A 368 -53.02 5.74 -14.19
C LYS A 368 -52.16 6.20 -13.01
N TYR A 369 -51.64 7.44 -13.02
CA TYR A 369 -50.82 7.96 -11.93
C TYR A 369 -51.67 8.41 -10.73
N ILE A 370 -52.98 8.55 -10.90
CA ILE A 370 -53.90 9.11 -9.91
C ILE A 370 -54.82 8.04 -9.30
N GLN A 371 -54.95 6.86 -9.93
CA GLN A 371 -55.75 5.74 -9.42
C GLN A 371 -54.88 4.67 -8.74
N PRO A 372 -55.31 4.07 -7.60
CA PRO A 372 -56.56 4.25 -6.88
C PRO A 372 -56.54 5.38 -5.84
N THR A 373 -55.37 5.92 -5.48
CA THR A 373 -55.22 7.06 -4.55
C THR A 373 -54.20 8.09 -5.05
N PRO A 374 -54.50 9.41 -5.03
CA PRO A 374 -53.59 10.47 -5.49
C PRO A 374 -52.29 10.60 -4.69
N ILE A 375 -52.21 10.02 -3.49
CA ILE A 375 -51.01 10.03 -2.63
C ILE A 375 -49.86 9.20 -3.22
N LEU A 376 -50.18 8.18 -4.02
CA LEU A 376 -49.18 7.31 -4.67
C LEU A 376 -48.59 7.93 -5.95
N LEU A 377 -49.02 9.13 -6.33
CA LEU A 377 -48.61 9.80 -7.57
C LEU A 377 -47.09 9.96 -7.71
N PRO A 378 -46.30 10.38 -6.69
CA PRO A 378 -44.85 10.45 -6.81
C PRO A 378 -44.20 9.08 -7.02
N ILE A 379 -44.77 8.03 -6.40
CA ILE A 379 -44.26 6.65 -6.46
C ILE A 379 -44.56 6.02 -7.82
N ASN A 380 -45.77 6.19 -8.34
CA ASN A 380 -46.18 5.67 -9.65
C ASN A 380 -45.44 6.37 -10.80
N ILE A 381 -45.13 7.68 -10.64
CA ILE A 381 -44.28 8.43 -11.58
C ILE A 381 -42.85 7.87 -11.55
N LEU A 382 -42.28 7.65 -10.36
CA LEU A 382 -40.94 7.07 -10.21
C LEU A 382 -40.86 5.65 -10.80
N GLU A 383 -41.88 4.81 -10.56
CA GLU A 383 -41.94 3.43 -11.06
C GLU A 383 -41.89 3.35 -12.59
N ASP A 384 -42.62 4.22 -13.29
CA ASP A 384 -42.63 4.23 -14.76
C ASP A 384 -41.34 4.81 -15.37
N PHE A 385 -40.60 5.66 -14.66
CA PHE A 385 -39.25 6.08 -15.04
C PHE A 385 -38.20 4.98 -14.79
N THR A 386 -38.43 4.09 -13.82
CA THR A 386 -37.50 2.98 -13.52
C THR A 386 -37.69 1.75 -14.40
N LYS A 387 -38.89 1.49 -14.96
CA LYS A 387 -39.17 0.33 -15.83
C LYS A 387 -38.27 0.22 -17.09
N PRO A 388 -37.95 1.31 -17.81
CA PRO A 388 -36.98 1.29 -18.90
C PRO A 388 -35.55 1.05 -18.41
N LEU A 389 -35.20 1.55 -17.22
CA LEU A 389 -33.89 1.35 -16.58
C LEU A 389 -33.70 -0.10 -16.09
N SER A 390 -34.76 -0.74 -15.58
CA SER A 390 -34.72 -2.11 -15.07
C SER A 390 -34.66 -3.18 -16.16
N LEU A 391 -34.97 -2.83 -17.41
CA LEU A 391 -34.82 -3.72 -18.57
C LEU A 391 -33.35 -3.82 -19.05
N MET A 392 -32.43 -3.06 -18.45
CA MET A 392 -30.99 -3.24 -18.65
C MET A 392 -30.49 -4.39 -17.77
N PRO A 393 -29.83 -5.43 -18.32
CA PRO A 393 -29.34 -6.53 -17.51
C PRO A 393 -28.15 -6.05 -16.67
N SER A 394 -28.39 -5.76 -15.38
CA SER A 394 -27.35 -5.58 -14.37
C SER A 394 -27.44 -6.69 -13.32
N VAL A 395 -26.40 -7.53 -13.32
CA VAL A 395 -26.06 -8.51 -12.29
C VAL A 395 -25.33 -7.76 -11.17
N VAL A 396 -25.82 -7.85 -9.94
CA VAL A 396 -25.19 -7.29 -8.72
C VAL A 396 -25.08 -8.39 -7.67
N PRO A 397 -23.96 -8.46 -6.93
CA PRO A 397 -24.09 -8.71 -5.50
C PRO A 397 -23.18 -7.83 -4.62
N ILE A 398 -23.77 -7.30 -3.53
CA ILE A 398 -23.19 -6.95 -2.21
C ILE A 398 -22.68 -5.49 -1.92
N PRO A 399 -22.11 -4.69 -2.83
CA PRO A 399 -21.78 -3.28 -2.54
C PRO A 399 -22.99 -2.34 -2.36
N VAL A 400 -24.18 -2.71 -2.85
CA VAL A 400 -25.34 -1.81 -2.92
C VAL A 400 -25.98 -1.54 -1.55
N MET A 401 -25.79 -2.41 -0.55
CA MET A 401 -26.28 -2.14 0.79
C MET A 401 -25.45 -1.06 1.51
N PHE A 402 -24.13 -1.03 1.24
CA PHE A 402 -23.25 0.04 1.70
C PHE A 402 -23.49 1.34 0.93
N LEU A 403 -23.75 1.25 -0.37
CA LEU A 403 -24.07 2.43 -1.17
C LEU A 403 -25.41 3.04 -0.76
N GLY A 404 -26.43 2.24 -0.43
CA GLY A 404 -27.75 2.75 0.00
C GLY A 404 -27.72 3.48 1.34
N LEU A 405 -26.91 3.02 2.29
CA LEU A 405 -26.67 3.73 3.56
C LEU A 405 -25.85 5.01 3.35
N PHE A 406 -24.89 4.97 2.43
CA PHE A 406 -24.07 6.12 2.09
C PHE A 406 -24.86 7.19 1.32
N THR A 407 -25.69 6.79 0.35
CA THR A 407 -26.52 7.70 -0.44
C THR A 407 -27.63 8.31 0.40
N SER A 408 -28.28 7.55 1.29
CA SER A 408 -29.29 8.11 2.21
C SER A 408 -28.69 9.10 3.23
N GLY A 409 -27.47 8.83 3.73
CA GLY A 409 -26.73 9.77 4.57
C GLY A 409 -26.36 11.07 3.84
N ILE A 410 -25.92 10.97 2.59
CA ILE A 410 -25.64 12.14 1.75
C ILE A 410 -26.92 12.91 1.42
N GLN A 411 -28.03 12.22 1.14
CA GLN A 411 -29.32 12.85 0.84
C GLN A 411 -29.85 13.62 2.06
N ALA A 412 -29.75 13.05 3.26
CA ALA A 412 -30.13 13.72 4.50
C ALA A 412 -29.26 14.97 4.76
N LEU A 413 -27.96 14.89 4.46
CA LEU A 413 -27.03 16.01 4.57
C LEU A 413 -27.42 17.16 3.63
N ILE A 414 -27.72 16.83 2.36
CA ILE A 414 -28.14 17.79 1.32
C ILE A 414 -29.45 18.49 1.68
N PHE A 415 -30.45 17.75 2.17
CA PHE A 415 -31.72 18.36 2.59
C PHE A 415 -31.55 19.25 3.82
N ALA A 416 -30.67 18.89 4.75
CA ALA A 416 -30.39 19.71 5.94
C ALA A 416 -29.66 21.00 5.60
N THR A 417 -28.68 20.97 4.70
CA THR A 417 -27.96 22.17 4.25
C THR A 417 -28.84 23.08 3.39
N LEU A 418 -29.68 22.53 2.51
CA LEU A 418 -30.65 23.32 1.76
C LEU A 418 -31.69 23.98 2.67
N ALA A 419 -32.22 23.25 3.65
CA ALA A 419 -33.15 23.82 4.64
C ALA A 419 -32.50 24.97 5.42
N ALA A 420 -31.22 24.84 5.79
CA ALA A 420 -30.49 25.90 6.48
C ALA A 420 -30.25 27.14 5.60
N ALA A 421 -29.96 26.95 4.30
CA ALA A 421 -29.81 28.04 3.33
C ALA A 421 -31.13 28.81 3.12
N TYR A 422 -32.25 28.10 2.98
CA TYR A 422 -33.58 28.72 2.85
C TYR A 422 -34.02 29.46 4.12
N ILE A 423 -33.66 28.96 5.31
CA ILE A 423 -33.91 29.67 6.57
C ILE A 423 -33.10 30.98 6.62
N GLY A 424 -31.84 30.96 6.16
CA GLY A 424 -30.99 32.15 6.02
C GLY A 424 -31.59 33.20 5.08
N GLU A 425 -32.01 32.81 3.87
CA GLU A 425 -32.67 33.72 2.92
C GLU A 425 -33.99 34.27 3.47
N SER A 426 -34.76 33.48 4.23
CA SER A 426 -36.00 33.95 4.86
C SER A 426 -35.79 34.95 6.00
N MET A 427 -34.60 34.99 6.60
CA MET A 427 -34.24 35.94 7.65
C MET A 427 -33.72 37.28 7.11
N GLU A 428 -33.26 37.32 5.85
CA GLU A 428 -32.80 38.55 5.19
C GLU A 428 -33.94 39.35 4.53
N GLY A 429 -35.18 38.89 4.64
CA GLY A 429 -36.38 39.52 4.08
C GLY A 429 -37.27 40.20 5.11
N HIS A 430 -36.77 41.18 5.87
CA HIS A 430 -37.54 42.32 6.40
C HIS A 430 -36.59 43.41 6.88
N HIS A 431 -36.06 44.20 5.94
CA HIS A 431 -35.90 45.65 6.06
C HIS A 431 -35.73 46.32 4.69
#